data_AF-A0A2L0CJC6-F1
#
_entry.id   AF-A0A2L0CJC6-F1
#
_cell.length_a   1.000
_cell.length_b   1.000
_cell.length_c   1.000
_cell.angle_alpha   90.00
_cell.angle_beta   90.00
_cell.angle_gamma   90.00
#
_symmetry.space_group_name_H-M   'P 1'
#
loop_
_entity.id
_entity.type
_entity.pdbx_description
1 polymer ?
#
loop_
_entity_poly.entity_id
_entity_poly.type
_entity_poly.pdbx_seq_one_letter_code
_entity_poly.pdbx_strand_id
1 'polypeptide(L)'
;KNLFMTFRKNQRGETNFTDEEMTSCMVNKPPGAPDLSLLSFHGAFHGRTIGALATTHSKAIHKLDVPSFDWPTAHFPQYKYPLEDNIAENKAEDAKCLAEVEDLVVQYKNKGKPVAGIVAEPIQSEGGDNEGSPEFFQGLQDIAKRHGAGLLIDEVQTGGGATGKMWCHEHFNLKDTPDIVTFSKKMLTGGYYHKIEQRANAPYRV
;
A
#
# COMPACT_ATOMS: atom_id res chain seq x y z
N LYS A 1 -1.69 6.10 -7.69
CA LYS A 1 -1.43 6.40 -9.13
C LYS A 1 0.02 6.09 -9.51
N ASN A 2 1.02 6.74 -8.90
CA ASN A 2 2.43 6.57 -9.28
C ASN A 2 2.92 5.12 -9.17
N LEU A 3 2.52 4.36 -8.14
CA LEU A 3 2.87 2.93 -8.03
C LEU A 3 2.48 2.12 -9.28
N PHE A 4 1.26 2.30 -9.80
CA PHE A 4 0.84 1.64 -11.04
C PHE A 4 1.70 2.06 -12.23
N MET A 5 2.03 3.35 -12.33
CA MET A 5 2.87 3.86 -13.41
C MET A 5 4.28 3.30 -13.36
N THR A 6 4.89 3.28 -12.17
CA THR A 6 6.25 2.75 -11.94
C THR A 6 6.28 1.25 -12.18
N PHE A 7 5.28 0.52 -11.69
CA PHE A 7 5.15 -0.92 -11.92
C PHE A 7 5.10 -1.24 -13.42
N ARG A 8 4.26 -0.53 -14.19
CA ARG A 8 4.20 -0.70 -15.65
C ARG A 8 5.46 -0.23 -16.36
N LYS A 9 6.09 0.85 -15.91
CA LYS A 9 7.38 1.31 -16.43
C LYS A 9 8.43 0.20 -16.29
N ASN A 10 8.51 -0.42 -15.11
CA ASN A 10 9.47 -1.50 -14.84
C ASN A 10 9.18 -2.75 -15.68
N GLN A 11 7.90 -3.11 -15.88
CA GLN A 11 7.52 -4.22 -16.74
C GLN A 11 7.82 -3.99 -18.22
N ARG A 12 7.59 -2.77 -18.71
CA ARG A 12 7.80 -2.41 -20.12
C ARG A 12 9.29 -2.26 -20.47
N GLY A 13 10.11 -1.87 -19.48
CA GLY A 13 11.41 -1.26 -19.74
C GLY A 13 11.23 0.22 -20.13
N GLU A 14 12.32 1.00 -20.09
CA GLU A 14 12.28 2.45 -20.38
C GLU A 14 12.06 2.75 -21.88
N THR A 15 10.88 2.41 -22.40
CA THR A 15 10.47 2.65 -23.78
C THR A 15 9.25 3.58 -23.85
N ASN A 16 9.05 4.22 -25.01
CA ASN A 16 7.84 4.98 -25.31
C ASN A 16 6.58 4.10 -25.25
N PHE A 17 5.41 4.74 -25.10
CA PHE A 17 4.10 4.07 -25.15
C PHE A 17 3.78 3.63 -26.57
N THR A 18 3.10 2.49 -26.73
CA THR A 18 2.62 2.02 -28.05
C THR A 18 1.32 2.71 -28.44
N ASP A 19 1.01 2.76 -29.74
CA ASP A 19 -0.28 3.29 -30.22
C ASP A 19 -1.47 2.51 -29.66
N GLU A 20 -1.31 1.20 -29.45
CA GLU A 20 -2.33 0.36 -28.81
C GLU A 20 -2.55 0.76 -27.35
N GLU A 21 -1.49 1.00 -26.56
CA GLU A 21 -1.60 1.52 -25.20
C GLU A 21 -2.29 2.90 -25.18
N MET A 22 -1.90 3.79 -26.09
CA MET A 22 -2.45 5.15 -26.17
C MET A 22 -3.93 5.15 -26.56
N THR A 23 -4.35 4.31 -27.50
CA THR A 23 -5.74 4.26 -27.96
C THR A 23 -6.65 3.49 -27.00
N SER A 24 -6.19 2.35 -26.46
CA SER A 24 -6.99 1.53 -25.53
C SER A 24 -7.24 2.21 -24.17
N CYS A 25 -6.29 3.00 -23.65
CA CYS A 25 -6.48 3.70 -22.37
C CYS A 25 -7.61 4.73 -22.41
N MET A 26 -7.84 5.38 -23.56
CA MET A 26 -8.88 6.40 -23.73
C MET A 26 -10.31 5.83 -23.64
N VAL A 27 -10.45 4.52 -23.73
CA VAL A 27 -11.73 3.79 -23.56
C VAL A 27 -11.66 2.78 -22.42
N ASN A 28 -10.72 2.97 -21.48
CA ASN A 28 -10.55 2.17 -20.27
C ASN A 28 -10.29 0.67 -20.53
N LYS A 29 -9.56 0.33 -21.60
CA LYS A 29 -9.22 -1.06 -21.96
C LYS A 29 -7.71 -1.32 -21.85
N PRO A 30 -7.29 -2.57 -21.57
CA PRO A 30 -5.91 -3.00 -21.75
C PRO A 30 -5.47 -2.92 -23.23
N PRO A 31 -4.15 -2.80 -23.51
CA PRO A 31 -3.05 -2.71 -22.53
C PRO A 31 -2.87 -1.33 -21.89
N GLY A 32 -3.53 -0.29 -22.40
CA GLY A 32 -3.37 1.10 -21.95
C GLY A 32 -3.92 1.39 -20.55
N ALA A 33 -5.04 0.76 -20.20
CA ALA A 33 -5.57 0.71 -18.84
C ALA A 33 -5.41 -0.73 -18.30
N PRO A 34 -4.25 -1.07 -17.71
CA PRO A 34 -3.97 -2.43 -17.27
C PRO A 34 -4.78 -2.80 -16.03
N ASP A 35 -5.12 -4.09 -15.91
CA ASP A 35 -5.75 -4.64 -14.72
C ASP A 35 -4.68 -4.91 -13.65
N LEU A 36 -4.42 -3.91 -12.81
CA LEU A 36 -3.45 -3.97 -11.72
C LEU A 36 -4.17 -3.82 -10.38
N SER A 37 -3.51 -4.24 -9.30
CA SER A 37 -4.05 -4.15 -7.96
C SER A 37 -3.14 -3.43 -6.96
N LEU A 38 -3.73 -2.92 -5.89
CA LEU A 38 -3.02 -2.59 -4.65
C LEU A 38 -3.41 -3.60 -3.58
N LEU A 39 -2.44 -4.09 -2.83
CA LEU A 39 -2.70 -4.87 -1.64
C LEU A 39 -2.91 -3.92 -0.45
N SER A 40 -3.98 -4.15 0.30
CA SER A 40 -4.34 -3.41 1.51
C SER A 40 -4.65 -4.37 2.66
N PHE A 41 -5.04 -3.85 3.82
CA PHE A 41 -5.24 -4.67 5.02
C PHE A 41 -6.66 -4.54 5.59
N HIS A 42 -7.18 -5.63 6.14
CA HIS A 42 -8.36 -5.57 7.01
C HIS A 42 -8.13 -4.56 8.14
N GLY A 43 -9.16 -3.77 8.47
CA GLY A 43 -9.05 -2.66 9.44
C GLY A 43 -8.57 -1.33 8.84
N ALA A 44 -7.95 -1.31 7.66
CA ALA A 44 -7.33 -0.09 7.13
C ALA A 44 -8.33 1.04 6.81
N PHE A 45 -7.85 2.29 6.80
CA PHE A 45 -8.59 3.45 6.31
C PHE A 45 -7.68 4.43 5.55
N HIS A 46 -7.82 4.43 4.22
CA HIS A 46 -7.03 5.28 3.31
C HIS A 46 -7.88 6.37 2.65
N GLY A 47 -9.15 6.51 3.04
CA GLY A 47 -10.10 7.48 2.50
C GLY A 47 -11.33 6.85 1.87
N ARG A 48 -12.17 7.69 1.23
CA ARG A 48 -13.53 7.31 0.78
C ARG A 48 -13.84 7.60 -0.69
N THR A 49 -12.90 8.17 -1.45
CA THR A 49 -13.02 8.20 -2.92
C THR A 49 -12.86 6.77 -3.47
N ILE A 50 -13.49 6.42 -4.59
CA ILE A 50 -13.62 5.02 -5.05
C ILE A 50 -12.30 4.22 -4.98
N GLY A 51 -11.18 4.78 -5.45
CA GLY A 51 -9.87 4.11 -5.38
C GLY A 51 -9.32 3.95 -3.96
N ALA A 52 -9.44 4.97 -3.11
CA ALA A 52 -9.04 4.90 -1.71
C ALA A 52 -9.96 4.00 -0.88
N LEU A 53 -11.26 3.99 -1.22
CA LEU A 53 -12.27 3.18 -0.56
C LEU A 53 -12.08 1.69 -0.84
N ALA A 54 -11.55 1.32 -2.01
CA ALA A 54 -11.18 -0.06 -2.31
C ALA A 54 -10.08 -0.60 -1.40
N THR A 55 -9.20 0.28 -0.89
CA THR A 55 -8.15 -0.06 0.08
C THR A 55 -8.57 0.19 1.54
N THR A 56 -9.73 0.80 1.80
CA THR A 56 -10.27 1.00 3.14
C THR A 56 -11.11 -0.21 3.55
N HIS A 57 -10.92 -0.74 4.76
CA HIS A 57 -11.63 -1.90 5.31
C HIS A 57 -12.00 -1.72 6.79
N SER A 58 -12.27 -0.48 7.22
CA SER A 58 -12.50 -0.17 8.63
C SER A 58 -13.92 -0.50 9.16
N LYS A 59 -14.98 -0.09 8.43
CA LYS A 59 -16.38 -0.30 8.85
C LYS A 59 -17.27 -0.56 7.64
N ALA A 60 -18.25 -1.46 7.77
CA ALA A 60 -19.15 -1.82 6.67
C ALA A 60 -19.88 -0.59 6.10
N ILE A 61 -20.38 0.31 6.96
CA ILE A 61 -21.13 1.52 6.54
C ILE A 61 -20.29 2.50 5.70
N HIS A 62 -18.96 2.40 5.73
CA HIS A 62 -18.12 3.20 4.86
C HIS A 62 -18.13 2.70 3.41
N LYS A 63 -18.47 1.43 3.17
CA LYS A 63 -18.30 0.74 1.87
C LYS A 63 -19.60 0.27 1.23
N LEU A 64 -20.66 0.01 2.00
CA LEU A 64 -21.95 -0.47 1.49
C LEU A 64 -22.45 0.42 0.34
N ASP A 65 -23.02 -0.21 -0.68
CA ASP A 65 -23.62 0.42 -1.87
C ASP A 65 -22.64 1.17 -2.81
N VAL A 66 -21.32 1.04 -2.61
CA VAL A 66 -20.30 1.65 -3.50
C VAL A 66 -19.58 0.57 -4.31
N PRO A 67 -19.48 0.70 -5.65
CA PRO A 67 -18.66 -0.20 -6.48
C PRO A 67 -17.20 -0.23 -6.01
N SER A 68 -16.55 -1.39 -6.16
CA SER A 68 -15.17 -1.58 -5.72
C SER A 68 -14.36 -2.38 -6.73
N PHE A 69 -13.06 -2.50 -6.46
CA PHE A 69 -12.12 -3.28 -7.25
C PHE A 69 -11.86 -4.63 -6.57
N ASP A 70 -11.71 -5.68 -7.37
CA ASP A 70 -11.20 -6.97 -6.89
C ASP A 70 -9.68 -6.85 -6.70
N TRP A 71 -9.28 -6.33 -5.54
CA TRP A 71 -7.89 -6.14 -5.10
C TRP A 71 -7.64 -6.94 -3.81
N PRO A 72 -6.41 -7.46 -3.58
CA PRO A 72 -6.11 -8.28 -2.43
C PRO A 72 -6.22 -7.48 -1.12
N THR A 73 -6.77 -8.14 -0.11
CA THR A 73 -6.84 -7.65 1.26
C THR A 73 -6.25 -8.70 2.19
N ALA A 74 -5.16 -8.38 2.88
CA ALA A 74 -4.49 -9.26 3.84
C ALA A 74 -4.91 -8.92 5.27
N HIS A 75 -4.61 -9.79 6.23
CA HIS A 75 -4.77 -9.46 7.65
C HIS A 75 -3.61 -8.59 8.14
N PHE A 76 -3.94 -7.54 8.90
CA PHE A 76 -2.97 -6.79 9.69
C PHE A 76 -2.72 -7.55 11.01
N PRO A 77 -1.50 -7.54 11.60
CA PRO A 77 -1.22 -8.24 12.84
C PRO A 77 -2.18 -7.83 13.97
N GLN A 78 -2.58 -8.82 14.77
CA GLN A 78 -3.43 -8.65 15.94
C GLN A 78 -2.67 -9.13 17.18
N TYR A 79 -2.03 -8.20 17.88
CA TYR A 79 -1.18 -8.54 19.01
C TYR A 79 -1.97 -8.86 20.27
N LYS A 80 -1.41 -9.80 21.05
CA LYS A 80 -1.83 -10.07 22.42
C LYS A 80 -1.04 -9.20 23.38
N TYR A 81 -1.75 -8.72 24.40
CA TYR A 81 -1.23 -7.85 25.45
C TYR A 81 -1.37 -8.53 26.83
N PRO A 82 -0.47 -8.27 27.79
CA PRO A 82 0.74 -7.41 27.68
C PRO A 82 1.78 -7.96 26.68
N LEU A 83 2.54 -7.08 26.02
CA LEU A 83 3.43 -7.47 24.91
C LEU A 83 4.59 -8.35 25.39
N GLU A 84 5.11 -8.04 26.57
CA GLU A 84 6.20 -8.74 27.25
C GLU A 84 5.88 -10.21 27.54
N ASP A 85 4.60 -10.53 27.75
CA ASP A 85 4.14 -11.89 28.05
C ASP A 85 3.82 -12.70 26.78
N ASN A 86 3.75 -12.06 25.61
CA ASN A 86 3.24 -12.65 24.36
C ASN A 86 4.23 -12.51 23.19
N ILE A 87 5.54 -12.42 23.48
CA ILE A 87 6.58 -12.17 22.47
C ILE A 87 6.57 -13.23 21.37
N ALA A 88 6.46 -14.52 21.73
CA ALA A 88 6.50 -15.62 20.77
C ALA A 88 5.25 -15.63 19.89
N GLU A 89 4.09 -15.42 20.49
CA GLU A 89 2.79 -15.35 19.82
C GLU A 89 2.73 -14.19 18.83
N ASN A 90 3.15 -13.00 19.25
CA ASN A 90 3.10 -11.80 18.40
C ASN A 90 4.10 -11.90 17.24
N LYS A 91 5.29 -12.50 17.46
CA LYS A 91 6.23 -12.82 16.38
C LYS A 91 5.67 -13.85 15.39
N ALA A 92 4.93 -14.84 15.87
CA ALA A 92 4.26 -15.81 15.01
C ALA A 92 3.12 -15.16 14.21
N GLU A 93 2.39 -14.21 14.80
CA GLU A 93 1.35 -13.45 14.10
C GLU A 93 1.93 -12.59 12.98
N ASP A 94 3.06 -11.91 13.22
CA ASP A 94 3.78 -11.19 12.17
C ASP A 94 4.14 -12.11 11.00
N ALA A 95 4.75 -13.27 11.30
CA ALA A 95 5.15 -14.23 10.28
C ALA A 95 3.95 -14.76 9.48
N LYS A 96 2.82 -15.01 10.16
CA LYS A 96 1.57 -15.45 9.53
C LYS A 96 1.00 -14.38 8.58
N CYS A 97 0.90 -13.13 9.04
CA CYS A 97 0.41 -12.03 8.21
C CYS A 97 1.32 -11.77 7.00
N LEU A 98 2.65 -11.82 7.19
CA LEU A 98 3.61 -11.65 6.10
C LEU A 98 3.52 -12.76 5.05
N ALA A 99 3.34 -14.02 5.48
CA ALA A 99 3.13 -15.14 4.57
C ALA A 99 1.86 -14.96 3.74
N GLU A 100 0.75 -14.55 4.37
CA GLU A 100 -0.49 -14.24 3.66
C GLU A 100 -0.32 -13.11 2.63
N VAL A 101 0.40 -12.05 2.98
CA VAL A 101 0.70 -10.95 2.05
C VAL A 101 1.44 -11.48 0.82
N GLU A 102 2.48 -12.29 1.01
CA GLU A 102 3.24 -12.86 -0.11
C GLU A 102 2.40 -13.82 -0.97
N ASP A 103 1.59 -14.66 -0.34
CA ASP A 103 0.66 -15.57 -1.03
C ASP A 103 -0.35 -14.81 -1.88
N LEU A 104 -0.94 -13.72 -1.36
CA LEU A 104 -1.88 -12.87 -2.09
C LEU A 104 -1.20 -12.17 -3.28
N VAL A 105 0.04 -11.70 -3.12
CA VAL A 105 0.81 -11.11 -4.23
C VAL A 105 1.00 -12.11 -5.37
N VAL A 106 1.39 -13.35 -5.04
CA VAL A 106 1.55 -14.44 -6.04
C VAL A 106 0.20 -14.83 -6.66
N GLN A 107 -0.83 -14.99 -5.85
CA GLN A 107 -2.17 -15.35 -6.31
C GLN A 107 -2.72 -14.32 -7.31
N TYR A 108 -2.62 -13.03 -7.00
CA TYR A 108 -3.14 -11.96 -7.86
C TYR A 108 -2.32 -11.79 -9.14
N LYS A 109 -1.01 -12.04 -9.09
CA LYS A 109 -0.19 -12.17 -10.32
C LYS A 109 -0.72 -13.29 -11.23
N ASN A 110 -1.01 -14.46 -10.67
CA ASN A 110 -1.54 -15.60 -11.43
C ASN A 110 -2.97 -15.37 -11.97
N LYS A 111 -3.76 -14.51 -11.31
CA LYS A 111 -5.06 -14.04 -11.80
C LYS A 111 -4.97 -13.01 -12.93
N GLY A 112 -3.76 -12.61 -13.35
CA GLY A 112 -3.57 -11.54 -14.33
C GLY A 112 -3.80 -10.13 -13.78
N LYS A 113 -3.86 -9.98 -12.45
CA LYS A 113 -4.08 -8.71 -11.73
C LYS A 113 -2.94 -8.35 -10.78
N PRO A 114 -1.69 -8.31 -11.26
CA PRO A 114 -0.51 -8.23 -10.39
C PRO A 114 -0.56 -7.02 -9.44
N VAL A 115 -0.06 -7.23 -8.22
CA VAL A 115 0.01 -6.22 -7.18
C VAL A 115 1.12 -5.22 -7.52
N ALA A 116 0.73 -3.98 -7.82
CA ALA A 116 1.67 -2.90 -8.14
C ALA A 116 2.23 -2.22 -6.88
N GLY A 117 1.55 -2.37 -5.75
CA GLY A 117 2.00 -1.83 -4.48
C GLY A 117 1.22 -2.34 -3.28
N ILE A 118 1.86 -2.25 -2.11
CA ILE A 118 1.30 -2.57 -0.81
C ILE A 118 1.08 -1.24 -0.08
N VAL A 119 -0.13 -0.99 0.41
CA VAL A 119 -0.47 0.20 1.19
C VAL A 119 -0.78 -0.17 2.64
N ALA A 120 -0.13 0.51 3.58
CA ALA A 120 -0.31 0.29 5.01
C ALA A 120 -0.24 1.60 5.80
N GLU A 121 -1.07 1.73 6.84
CA GLU A 121 -0.86 2.72 7.90
C GLU A 121 0.23 2.20 8.85
N PRO A 122 1.12 3.05 9.40
CA PRO A 122 2.03 2.65 10.47
C PRO A 122 1.31 2.11 11.72
N ILE A 123 0.17 2.73 12.04
CA ILE A 123 -0.77 2.33 13.08
C ILE A 123 -2.17 2.54 12.48
N GLN A 124 -2.95 1.47 12.34
CA GLN A 124 -4.30 1.58 11.77
C GLN A 124 -5.19 2.37 12.72
N SER A 125 -5.66 3.54 12.33
CA SER A 125 -6.39 4.39 13.28
C SER A 125 -7.89 4.07 13.31
N GLU A 126 -8.62 4.35 12.22
CA GLU A 126 -10.07 4.15 12.15
C GLU A 126 -10.50 2.68 12.32
N GLY A 127 -9.57 1.75 12.07
CA GLY A 127 -9.72 0.32 12.26
C GLY A 127 -9.66 -0.16 13.71
N GLY A 128 -9.23 0.71 14.64
CA GLY A 128 -9.18 0.40 16.07
C GLY A 128 -7.79 0.49 16.70
N ASP A 129 -6.96 1.44 16.28
CA ASP A 129 -5.61 1.68 16.82
C ASP A 129 -4.73 0.40 16.83
N ASN A 130 -4.74 -0.35 15.73
CA ASN A 130 -3.94 -1.58 15.60
C ASN A 130 -2.48 -1.22 15.28
N GLU A 131 -1.55 -1.65 16.13
CA GLU A 131 -0.11 -1.45 15.96
C GLU A 131 0.55 -2.60 15.20
N GLY A 132 1.60 -2.30 14.43
CA GLY A 132 2.47 -3.28 13.80
C GLY A 132 3.92 -3.13 14.26
N SER A 133 4.63 -4.23 14.41
CA SER A 133 6.03 -4.28 14.83
C SER A 133 6.94 -3.71 13.73
N PRO A 134 8.12 -3.17 14.10
CA PRO A 134 9.16 -2.86 13.12
C PRO A 134 9.46 -4.02 12.17
N GLU A 135 9.51 -5.24 12.68
CA GLU A 135 9.80 -6.46 11.92
C GLU A 135 8.72 -6.75 10.87
N PHE A 136 7.45 -6.52 11.19
CA PHE A 136 6.35 -6.63 10.24
C PHE A 136 6.53 -5.66 9.06
N PHE A 137 6.78 -4.38 9.32
CA PHE A 137 6.97 -3.39 8.25
C PHE A 137 8.25 -3.60 7.44
N GLN A 138 9.32 -4.09 8.06
CA GLN A 138 10.53 -4.54 7.35
C GLN A 138 10.21 -5.72 6.41
N GLY A 139 9.43 -6.69 6.90
CA GLY A 139 8.94 -7.81 6.09
C GLY A 139 8.10 -7.36 4.90
N LEU A 140 7.19 -6.40 5.09
CA LEU A 140 6.41 -5.81 3.99
C LEU A 140 7.31 -5.17 2.94
N GLN A 141 8.36 -4.45 3.36
CA GLN A 141 9.32 -3.86 2.41
C GLN A 141 10.07 -4.94 1.63
N ASP A 142 10.52 -6.00 2.30
CA ASP A 142 11.25 -7.10 1.66
C ASP A 142 10.35 -7.83 0.64
N ILE A 143 9.07 -8.07 0.97
CA ILE A 143 8.08 -8.67 0.05
C ILE A 143 7.83 -7.74 -1.14
N ALA A 144 7.56 -6.45 -0.90
CA ALA A 144 7.30 -5.48 -1.97
C ALA A 144 8.46 -5.47 -2.99
N LYS A 145 9.70 -5.34 -2.49
CA LYS A 145 10.91 -5.36 -3.32
C LYS A 145 11.07 -6.66 -4.11
N ARG A 146 10.87 -7.82 -3.48
CA ARG A 146 11.02 -9.14 -4.11
C ARG A 146 10.09 -9.34 -5.31
N HIS A 147 8.88 -8.77 -5.24
CA HIS A 147 7.86 -8.89 -6.28
C HIS A 147 7.78 -7.67 -7.22
N GLY A 148 8.68 -6.69 -7.05
CA GLY A 148 8.71 -5.46 -7.86
C GLY A 148 7.54 -4.51 -7.60
N ALA A 149 6.81 -4.71 -6.50
CA ALA A 149 5.76 -3.82 -6.02
C ALA A 149 6.38 -2.68 -5.18
N GLY A 150 5.71 -1.53 -5.09
CA GLY A 150 6.16 -0.45 -4.20
C GLY A 150 5.48 -0.49 -2.82
N LEU A 151 6.16 0.03 -1.80
CA LEU A 151 5.61 0.20 -0.46
C LEU A 151 5.10 1.63 -0.26
N LEU A 152 3.80 1.78 0.00
CA LEU A 152 3.14 3.04 0.37
C LEU A 152 2.84 3.03 1.86
N ILE A 153 3.45 3.95 2.59
CA ILE A 153 3.12 4.17 3.99
C ILE A 153 2.18 5.37 4.12
N ASP A 154 0.97 5.12 4.61
CA ASP A 154 -0.04 6.14 4.79
C ASP A 154 0.09 6.82 6.16
N GLU A 155 0.74 7.99 6.15
CA GLU A 155 0.98 8.80 7.34
C GLU A 155 0.02 9.99 7.43
N VAL A 156 -1.14 9.90 6.78
CA VAL A 156 -2.20 10.92 6.89
C VAL A 156 -2.59 11.17 8.35
N GLN A 157 -2.58 10.15 9.21
CA GLN A 157 -2.97 10.28 10.62
C GLN A 157 -1.78 10.23 11.60
N THR A 158 -0.82 9.34 11.37
CA THR A 158 0.35 9.12 12.22
C THR A 158 1.42 10.20 12.05
N GLY A 159 1.53 10.79 10.85
CA GLY A 159 2.49 11.83 10.54
C GLY A 159 2.25 13.13 11.31
N GLY A 160 3.32 13.89 11.52
CA GLY A 160 3.28 15.19 12.20
C GLY A 160 3.59 15.12 13.69
N GLY A 161 4.42 14.17 14.15
CA GLY A 161 5.09 14.27 15.46
C GLY A 161 4.46 13.47 16.61
N ALA A 162 3.23 13.00 16.49
CA ALA A 162 2.48 12.47 17.64
C ALA A 162 3.07 11.19 18.25
N THR A 163 3.82 10.39 17.47
CA THR A 163 4.48 9.18 17.94
C THR A 163 5.87 9.44 18.55
N GLY A 164 6.31 10.70 18.63
CA GLY A 164 7.64 11.10 19.09
C GLY A 164 8.67 11.28 17.96
N LYS A 165 8.30 11.01 16.70
CA LYS A 165 9.08 11.30 15.49
C LYS A 165 8.21 12.03 14.47
N MET A 166 8.83 12.71 13.50
CA MET A 166 8.09 13.46 12.48
C MET A 166 7.17 12.53 11.68
N TRP A 167 7.71 11.38 11.30
CA TRP A 167 7.00 10.29 10.63
C TRP A 167 7.09 9.01 11.46
N CYS A 168 5.97 8.30 11.63
CA CYS A 168 5.92 7.08 12.42
C CYS A 168 6.78 5.96 11.83
N HIS A 169 6.91 5.87 10.50
CA HIS A 169 7.74 4.84 9.87
C HIS A 169 9.23 4.93 10.22
N GLU A 170 9.70 6.06 10.75
CA GLU A 170 11.06 6.20 11.27
C GLU A 170 11.33 5.28 12.47
N HIS A 171 10.30 4.75 13.14
CA HIS A 171 10.46 3.75 14.21
C HIS A 171 10.75 2.35 13.66
N PHE A 172 10.47 2.08 12.38
CA PHE A 172 10.53 0.73 11.83
C PHE A 172 11.92 0.31 11.36
N ASN A 173 12.90 1.23 11.33
CA ASN A 173 14.28 0.95 10.89
C ASN A 173 14.32 0.17 9.56
N LEU A 174 13.50 0.60 8.59
CA LEU A 174 13.44 -0.02 7.27
C LEU A 174 14.84 0.01 6.61
N LYS A 175 15.18 -1.04 5.86
CA LYS A 175 16.47 -1.13 5.14
C LYS A 175 16.64 -0.03 4.10
N ASP A 176 15.54 0.50 3.60
CA ASP A 176 15.45 1.63 2.67
C ASP A 176 14.21 2.45 3.03
N THR A 177 14.10 3.66 2.49
CA THR A 177 12.90 4.48 2.61
C THR A 177 11.68 3.83 1.94
N PRO A 178 10.43 4.14 2.38
CA PRO A 178 9.24 3.78 1.62
C PRO A 178 9.25 4.36 0.20
N ASP A 179 8.58 3.72 -0.75
CA ASP A 179 8.48 4.25 -2.12
C ASP A 179 7.63 5.50 -2.18
N ILE A 180 6.55 5.53 -1.40
CA ILE A 180 5.63 6.66 -1.25
C ILE A 180 5.24 6.82 0.21
N VAL A 181 5.15 8.06 0.68
CA VAL A 181 4.58 8.41 1.99
C VAL A 181 3.51 9.47 1.79
N THR A 182 2.24 9.16 2.10
CA THR A 182 1.13 10.14 2.04
C THR A 182 0.99 10.88 3.37
N PHE A 183 0.56 12.14 3.31
CA PHE A 183 0.33 12.96 4.50
C PHE A 183 -0.83 13.94 4.31
N SER A 184 -1.46 14.34 5.40
CA SER A 184 -2.49 15.40 5.45
C SER A 184 -2.72 15.81 6.92
N LYS A 185 -3.97 16.10 7.33
CA LYS A 185 -4.39 16.39 8.70
C LYS A 185 -3.46 17.37 9.43
N LYS A 186 -2.60 16.87 10.33
CA LYS A 186 -1.67 17.69 11.14
C LYS A 186 -0.75 18.56 10.27
N MET A 187 -0.50 18.14 9.03
CA MET A 187 0.38 18.83 8.09
C MET A 187 -0.26 20.06 7.41
N LEU A 188 -1.52 20.41 7.74
CA LEU A 188 -2.33 21.50 7.19
C LEU A 188 -2.71 21.35 5.71
N THR A 189 -1.77 20.89 4.88
CA THR A 189 -1.99 20.51 3.49
C THR A 189 -1.87 19.00 3.30
N GLY A 190 -2.44 18.49 2.22
CA GLY A 190 -2.25 17.11 1.77
C GLY A 190 -1.15 16.99 0.73
N GLY A 191 -0.50 15.83 0.68
CA GLY A 191 0.49 15.54 -0.33
C GLY A 191 1.07 14.14 -0.17
N TYR A 192 2.10 13.85 -0.96
CA TYR A 192 2.89 12.65 -0.79
C TYR A 192 4.35 12.90 -1.17
N TYR A 193 5.25 12.34 -0.40
CA TYR A 193 6.65 12.17 -0.80
C TYR A 193 6.76 10.89 -1.61
N HIS A 194 7.73 10.83 -2.51
CA HIS A 194 7.99 9.64 -3.31
C HIS A 194 9.49 9.55 -3.66
N LYS A 195 9.99 8.34 -3.87
CA LYS A 195 11.35 8.15 -4.42
C LYS A 195 11.45 8.66 -5.85
N ILE A 196 12.67 8.96 -6.32
CA ILE A 196 12.90 9.48 -7.67
C ILE A 196 12.38 8.50 -8.73
N GLU A 197 12.50 7.21 -8.48
CA GLU A 197 12.04 6.12 -9.36
C GLU A 197 10.52 6.12 -9.54
N GLN A 198 9.78 6.68 -8.56
CA GLN A 198 8.32 6.81 -8.60
C GLN A 198 7.83 8.06 -9.34
N ARG A 199 8.76 8.91 -9.83
CA ARG A 199 8.41 10.12 -10.57
C ARG A 199 7.83 9.75 -11.93
N ALA A 200 6.68 10.34 -12.27
CA ALA A 200 6.12 10.19 -13.61
C ALA A 200 7.10 10.71 -14.68
N ASN A 201 7.28 9.93 -15.74
CA ASN A 201 8.27 10.17 -16.80
C ASN A 201 7.82 11.17 -17.89
N ALA A 202 6.63 11.76 -17.77
CA ALA A 202 6.11 12.74 -18.74
C ALA A 202 5.17 13.76 -18.08
N PRO A 203 5.05 14.98 -18.65
CA PRO A 203 4.06 15.98 -18.24
C PRO A 203 2.62 15.45 -18.27
N TYR A 204 1.72 16.10 -17.53
CA TYR A 204 0.27 15.78 -17.45
C TYR A 204 -0.09 14.38 -16.90
N ARG A 205 0.89 13.62 -16.40
CA ARG A 205 0.65 12.29 -15.83
C ARG A 205 0.35 12.27 -14.34
N VAL A 206 0.57 13.34 -13.58
CA VAL A 206 0.27 13.42 -12.13
C VAL A 206 -1.03 14.15 -11.90
#